data_AF-A0A351HWK5-F1
#
_entry.id   AF-A0A351HWK5-F1
#
_cell.length_a   1.000
_cell.length_b   1.000
_cell.length_c   1.000
_cell.angle_alpha   90.00
_cell.angle_beta   90.00
_cell.angle_gamma   90.00
#
_symmetry.space_group_name_H-M   'P 1'
#
loop_
_entity.id
_entity.type
_entity.pdbx_description
1 polymer ?
#
loop_
_entity_poly.entity_id
_entity_poly.type
_entity_poly.pdbx_seq_one_letter_code
_entity_poly.pdbx_strand_id
1 'polypeptide(L)'
;MAEGAPGIDVIVDGHTHDVENREVNGTLIVQTGCYSSAVGEVELTLKKAVALAGRIEVPEAENWEVAPTETVAASETAADDEITAELPELEVSEEIPAEAGWEASESDETDVEGIQVSDEERIESPTPEIQLDATEVTYTVVSKTENLTTVAQATDELIPADPTVAALTAAIEAREDPIKKQVVGNTPVKLGGATENIWQDVRLGELNLGRALSDSYRFVTGAEIAVENAGGIRAQIPAGE
;
A
#
# COMPACT_ATOMS: atom_id res chain seq x y z
N MET A 1 0.66 19.83 0.16
CA MET A 1 0.64 18.95 -1.02
C MET A 1 -0.77 18.59 -1.44
N ALA A 2 -1.66 18.20 -0.50
CA ALA A 2 -3.06 17.87 -0.79
C ALA A 2 -3.82 18.92 -1.64
N GLU A 3 -3.67 20.21 -1.36
CA GLU A 3 -4.35 21.27 -2.11
C GLU A 3 -3.95 21.35 -3.60
N GLY A 4 -2.77 20.84 -3.97
CA GLY A 4 -2.23 20.91 -5.33
C GLY A 4 -2.16 19.55 -6.06
N ALA A 5 -2.70 18.48 -5.50
CA ALA A 5 -2.59 17.13 -6.03
C ALA A 5 -3.97 16.49 -6.28
N PRO A 6 -4.71 16.93 -7.31
CA PRO A 6 -5.99 16.33 -7.67
C PRO A 6 -5.81 14.85 -8.04
N GLY A 7 -6.64 13.98 -7.48
CA GLY A 7 -6.59 12.53 -7.69
C GLY A 7 -5.85 11.73 -6.61
N ILE A 8 -5.36 12.38 -5.54
CA ILE A 8 -4.84 11.68 -4.36
C ILE A 8 -5.91 11.64 -3.27
N ASP A 9 -6.36 10.46 -2.86
CA ASP A 9 -7.40 10.30 -1.84
C ASP A 9 -6.84 10.24 -0.41
N VAL A 10 -5.59 9.78 -0.24
CA VAL A 10 -4.89 9.64 1.05
C VAL A 10 -3.41 10.01 0.92
N ILE A 11 -2.89 10.73 1.91
CA ILE A 11 -1.47 11.02 2.11
C ILE A 11 -1.07 10.49 3.48
N VAL A 12 -0.09 9.58 3.51
CA VAL A 12 0.59 9.17 4.74
C VAL A 12 1.86 10.00 4.87
N ASP A 13 1.84 10.97 5.78
CA ASP A 13 2.92 11.95 5.98
C ASP A 13 3.90 11.52 7.08
N GLY A 14 4.98 12.28 7.24
CA GLY A 14 6.01 12.10 8.24
C GLY A 14 6.96 13.30 8.31
N HIS A 15 8.21 13.06 8.74
CA HIS A 15 9.28 14.06 8.81
C HIS A 15 9.14 15.14 9.90
N THR A 16 7.95 15.71 10.13
CA THR A 16 7.80 16.80 11.11
C THR A 16 7.68 16.33 12.56
N HIS A 17 7.46 15.04 12.78
CA HIS A 17 7.23 14.39 14.08
C HIS A 17 5.88 14.73 14.74
N ASP A 18 4.99 15.41 14.03
CA ASP A 18 3.63 15.70 14.47
C ASP A 18 2.71 14.47 14.43
N VAL A 19 1.63 14.53 15.19
CA VAL A 19 0.48 13.64 15.01
C VAL A 19 -0.60 14.46 14.31
N GLU A 20 -1.05 13.99 13.16
CA GLU A 20 -2.02 14.70 12.33
C GLU A 20 -3.01 13.70 11.73
N ASN A 21 -4.30 14.02 11.80
CA ASN A 21 -5.37 13.30 11.10
C ASN A 21 -6.37 14.37 10.64
N ARG A 22 -6.37 14.71 9.35
CA ARG A 22 -7.33 15.69 8.80
C ARG A 22 -7.59 15.45 7.33
N GLU A 23 -8.72 15.93 6.85
CA GLU A 23 -9.03 15.95 5.42
C GLU A 23 -8.84 17.36 4.84
N VAL A 24 -8.19 17.44 3.67
CA VAL A 24 -7.98 18.67 2.90
C VAL A 24 -8.40 18.40 1.46
N ASN A 25 -9.43 19.11 0.98
CA ASN A 25 -9.97 18.99 -0.39
C ASN A 25 -10.31 17.56 -0.83
N GLY A 26 -10.88 16.74 0.08
CA GLY A 26 -11.19 15.36 -0.25
C GLY A 26 -9.99 14.42 -0.19
N THR A 27 -8.81 14.88 0.26
CA THR A 27 -7.62 14.04 0.52
C THR A 27 -7.43 13.89 2.03
N LEU A 28 -7.38 12.67 2.55
CA LEU A 28 -7.10 12.38 3.96
C LEU A 28 -5.59 12.45 4.20
N ILE A 29 -5.14 13.21 5.19
CA ILE A 29 -3.73 13.34 5.58
C ILE A 29 -3.57 12.77 6.97
N VAL A 30 -2.69 11.79 7.12
CA VAL A 30 -2.40 11.12 8.39
C VAL A 30 -0.91 11.15 8.72
N GLN A 31 -0.56 11.28 9.99
CA GLN A 31 0.81 11.21 10.50
C GLN A 31 0.83 10.65 11.94
N THR A 32 1.79 9.77 12.22
CA THR A 32 1.81 8.94 13.43
C THR A 32 2.84 9.38 14.48
N GLY A 33 3.33 10.62 14.40
CA GLY A 33 4.32 11.14 15.34
C GLY A 33 5.74 10.62 15.04
N CYS A 34 6.46 10.23 16.09
CA CYS A 34 7.86 9.80 15.99
C CYS A 34 8.24 8.82 17.11
N TYR A 35 9.44 8.24 17.03
CA TYR A 35 9.98 7.34 18.06
C TYR A 35 9.07 6.16 18.39
N SER A 36 8.36 5.67 17.38
CA SER A 36 7.37 4.60 17.52
C SER A 36 6.29 4.90 18.56
N SER A 37 5.96 6.18 18.80
CA SER A 37 4.98 6.59 19.83
C SER A 37 3.54 6.16 19.53
N ALA A 38 3.24 5.83 18.28
CA ALA A 38 1.94 5.35 17.84
C ALA A 38 2.05 4.54 16.54
N VAL A 39 1.04 3.74 16.27
CA VAL A 39 0.79 3.07 14.99
C VAL A 39 -0.52 3.63 14.44
N GLY A 40 -0.50 4.04 13.17
CA GLY A 40 -1.66 4.53 12.45
C GLY A 40 -2.20 3.47 11.50
N GLU A 41 -3.51 3.44 11.36
CA GLU A 41 -4.25 2.57 10.47
C GLU A 41 -5.13 3.44 9.59
N VAL A 42 -5.13 3.16 8.29
CA VAL A 42 -6.06 3.78 7.33
C VAL A 42 -6.78 2.67 6.60
N GLU A 43 -8.09 2.64 6.75
CA GLU A 43 -8.97 1.73 6.05
C GLU A 43 -9.58 2.45 4.84
N LEU A 44 -9.52 1.80 3.67
CA LEU A 44 -10.04 2.32 2.41
C LEU A 44 -11.01 1.33 1.80
N THR A 45 -12.23 1.80 1.52
CA THR A 45 -13.22 1.03 0.77
C THR A 45 -13.22 1.50 -0.67
N LEU A 46 -12.96 0.59 -1.60
CA LEU A 46 -12.90 0.87 -3.03
C LEU A 46 -14.09 0.24 -3.76
N LYS A 47 -14.70 0.97 -4.68
CA LYS A 47 -15.64 0.43 -5.65
C LYS A 47 -14.91 0.15 -6.95
N LYS A 48 -14.99 -1.10 -7.41
CA LYS A 48 -14.48 -1.55 -8.71
C LYS A 48 -15.57 -1.37 -9.76
N ALA A 49 -15.25 -0.73 -10.88
CA ALA A 49 -16.08 -0.71 -12.07
C ALA A 49 -15.34 -1.35 -13.24
N VAL A 50 -16.05 -2.17 -14.00
CA VAL A 50 -15.50 -2.94 -15.11
C VAL A 50 -16.26 -2.57 -16.38
N ALA A 51 -15.59 -1.95 -17.34
CA ALA A 51 -16.14 -1.72 -18.67
C ALA A 51 -15.72 -2.87 -19.59
N LEU A 52 -16.69 -3.52 -20.21
CA LEU A 52 -16.46 -4.46 -21.31
C LEU A 52 -16.75 -3.75 -22.63
N ALA A 53 -15.74 -3.66 -23.50
CA ALA A 53 -15.93 -3.19 -24.87
C ALA A 53 -16.29 -4.38 -25.77
N GLY A 54 -17.58 -4.59 -26.03
CA GLY A 54 -18.02 -5.53 -27.05
C GLY A 54 -17.90 -4.91 -28.44
N ARG A 55 -17.14 -5.53 -29.35
CA ARG A 55 -17.26 -5.27 -30.79
C ARG A 55 -18.17 -6.34 -31.40
N ILE A 56 -19.20 -5.90 -32.12
CA ILE A 56 -20.01 -6.79 -32.97
C ILE A 56 -19.34 -6.77 -34.35
N GLU A 57 -18.64 -7.84 -34.71
CA GLU A 57 -18.29 -8.08 -36.10
C GLU A 57 -19.50 -8.69 -36.81
N VAL A 58 -20.12 -7.90 -37.69
CA VAL A 58 -21.13 -8.44 -38.60
C VAL A 58 -20.38 -9.12 -39.74
N PRO A 59 -20.57 -10.42 -40.00
CA PRO A 59 -19.96 -11.07 -41.16
C PRO A 59 -20.37 -10.29 -42.43
N GLU A 60 -19.42 -10.05 -43.33
CA GLU A 60 -19.69 -9.32 -44.59
C GLU A 60 -20.89 -9.93 -45.31
N ALA A 61 -22.03 -9.26 -45.23
CA ALA A 61 -23.21 -9.64 -45.99
C ALA A 61 -23.00 -9.22 -47.44
N GLU A 62 -23.02 -10.17 -48.36
CA GLU A 62 -23.20 -9.87 -49.78
C GLU A 62 -24.52 -9.11 -49.96
N ASN A 63 -24.38 -7.79 -50.13
CA ASN A 63 -25.34 -6.82 -50.64
C ASN A 63 -26.82 -7.03 -50.26
N TRP A 64 -27.19 -6.56 -49.07
CA TRP A 64 -28.59 -6.19 -48.77
C TRP A 64 -28.64 -4.76 -48.23
N GLU A 65 -29.43 -3.90 -48.88
CA GLU A 65 -29.64 -2.51 -48.46
C GLU A 65 -30.35 -2.47 -47.10
N VAL A 66 -29.67 -1.91 -46.08
CA VAL A 66 -30.24 -1.73 -44.73
C VAL A 66 -30.63 -0.26 -44.53
N ALA A 67 -31.89 -0.02 -44.18
CA ALA A 67 -32.38 1.28 -43.70
C ALA A 67 -31.75 1.62 -42.32
N PRO A 68 -31.54 2.90 -41.97
CA PRO A 68 -30.73 3.26 -40.80
C PRO A 68 -31.41 2.82 -39.50
N THR A 69 -30.66 2.16 -38.62
CA THR A 69 -31.14 1.74 -37.29
C THR A 69 -30.69 2.75 -36.23
N GLU A 70 -31.62 3.12 -35.34
CA GLU A 70 -31.40 4.05 -34.23
C GLU A 70 -30.45 3.50 -33.16
N THR A 71 -29.70 4.41 -32.53
CA THR A 71 -28.81 4.16 -31.39
C THR A 71 -29.59 3.77 -30.14
N VAL A 72 -29.24 2.65 -29.51
CA VAL A 72 -29.72 2.28 -28.17
C VAL A 72 -28.56 2.38 -27.17
N ALA A 73 -28.81 3.07 -26.06
CA ALA A 73 -27.84 3.36 -25.01
C ALA A 73 -27.45 2.12 -24.19
N ALA A 74 -26.21 2.09 -23.70
CA ALA A 74 -25.67 1.07 -22.80
C ALA A 74 -26.42 1.02 -21.45
N SER A 75 -26.69 -0.18 -20.94
CA SER A 75 -27.25 -0.39 -19.60
C SER A 75 -26.15 -0.69 -18.58
N GLU A 76 -26.14 0.03 -17.46
CA GLU A 76 -25.33 -0.26 -16.29
C GLU A 76 -25.95 -1.42 -15.49
N THR A 77 -25.16 -2.44 -15.17
CA THR A 77 -25.55 -3.47 -14.18
C THR A 77 -24.69 -3.30 -12.93
N ALA A 78 -25.31 -2.86 -11.84
CA ALA A 78 -24.72 -2.91 -10.51
C ALA A 78 -24.74 -4.36 -10.02
N ALA A 79 -23.55 -4.92 -9.74
CA ALA A 79 -23.41 -6.10 -8.91
C ALA A 79 -22.59 -5.67 -7.67
N ASP A 80 -23.30 -5.52 -6.55
CA ASP A 80 -22.69 -5.38 -5.23
C ASP A 80 -22.17 -6.76 -4.82
N ASP A 81 -20.90 -7.05 -5.09
CA ASP A 81 -20.19 -8.18 -4.49
C ASP A 81 -19.03 -7.65 -3.64
N GLU A 82 -19.19 -7.75 -2.33
CA GLU A 82 -18.15 -7.54 -1.33
C GLU A 82 -17.13 -8.68 -1.46
N ILE A 83 -16.01 -8.43 -2.14
CA ILE A 83 -14.94 -9.43 -2.29
C ILE A 83 -13.90 -9.18 -1.19
N THR A 84 -13.99 -9.97 -0.11
CA THR A 84 -12.88 -10.20 0.81
C THR A 84 -11.94 -11.21 0.15
N ALA A 85 -10.84 -10.74 -0.44
CA ALA A 85 -9.83 -11.62 -1.03
C ALA A 85 -8.69 -11.87 -0.02
N GLU A 86 -8.68 -13.06 0.58
CA GLU A 86 -7.47 -13.64 1.16
C GLU A 86 -6.49 -13.99 0.02
N LEU A 87 -5.22 -13.60 0.18
CA LEU A 87 -4.15 -13.85 -0.79
C LEU A 87 -3.70 -15.31 -0.73
N PRO A 88 -3.71 -16.08 -1.83
CA PRO A 88 -3.14 -17.42 -1.81
C PRO A 88 -1.61 -17.38 -1.93
N GLU A 89 -0.95 -18.25 -1.16
CA GLU A 89 0.51 -18.44 -1.16
C GLU A 89 1.02 -19.01 -2.49
N LEU A 90 2.21 -18.56 -2.90
CA LEU A 90 2.92 -18.98 -4.11
C LEU A 90 3.68 -20.29 -3.87
N GLU A 91 3.32 -21.36 -4.58
CA GLU A 91 4.23 -22.51 -4.80
C GLU A 91 4.80 -22.49 -6.22
N VAL A 92 6.11 -22.69 -6.31
CA VAL A 92 6.90 -22.76 -7.55
C VAL A 92 7.26 -24.22 -7.83
N SER A 93 6.95 -24.75 -9.02
CA SER A 93 7.86 -25.72 -9.69
C SER A 93 7.58 -25.90 -11.20
N GLU A 94 8.64 -25.64 -11.96
CA GLU A 94 9.24 -26.26 -13.17
C GLU A 94 8.44 -26.88 -14.33
N GLU A 95 9.02 -26.69 -15.53
CA GLU A 95 8.56 -26.97 -16.89
C GLU A 95 8.76 -28.43 -17.43
N ILE A 96 7.75 -28.96 -18.17
CA ILE A 96 7.71 -29.46 -19.60
C ILE A 96 8.59 -30.71 -20.02
N PRO A 97 8.24 -31.58 -21.02
CA PRO A 97 6.97 -32.12 -21.60
C PRO A 97 6.99 -33.64 -22.04
N ALA A 98 5.90 -34.03 -22.74
CA ALA A 98 5.78 -34.92 -23.91
C ALA A 98 5.44 -36.41 -23.69
N GLU A 99 4.46 -36.91 -24.47
CA GLU A 99 4.58 -37.96 -25.51
C GLU A 99 3.18 -38.51 -25.91
N ALA A 100 2.95 -38.52 -27.23
CA ALA A 100 2.10 -39.34 -28.12
C ALA A 100 0.99 -40.30 -27.64
N GLY A 101 -0.08 -40.40 -28.46
CA GLY A 101 -0.95 -41.58 -28.52
C GLY A 101 -2.22 -41.41 -29.37
N TRP A 102 -2.16 -41.80 -30.65
CA TRP A 102 -3.27 -41.89 -31.62
C TRP A 102 -3.94 -43.29 -31.59
N GLU A 103 -5.09 -43.40 -32.30
CA GLU A 103 -5.87 -44.60 -32.71
C GLU A 103 -7.07 -44.98 -31.80
N ALA A 104 -8.33 -44.86 -32.27
CA ALA A 104 -9.12 -45.65 -33.26
C ALA A 104 -9.97 -46.72 -32.52
N SER A 105 -11.31 -46.61 -32.48
CA SER A 105 -12.32 -47.12 -33.43
C SER A 105 -13.01 -48.41 -32.92
N GLU A 106 -14.29 -48.58 -33.29
CA GLU A 106 -15.19 -49.77 -33.28
C GLU A 106 -16.50 -49.46 -32.53
N SER A 107 -17.60 -49.13 -33.23
CA SER A 107 -18.52 -49.96 -34.06
C SER A 107 -19.54 -50.74 -33.22
N ASP A 108 -20.83 -50.45 -33.40
CA ASP A 108 -21.82 -51.45 -33.84
C ASP A 108 -23.17 -50.81 -34.19
N GLU A 109 -23.67 -51.19 -35.36
CA GLU A 109 -24.93 -50.80 -35.98
C GLU A 109 -26.13 -51.51 -35.32
N THR A 110 -27.32 -50.93 -35.43
CA THR A 110 -28.49 -51.66 -35.96
C THR A 110 -29.52 -50.69 -36.54
N ASP A 111 -30.00 -51.05 -37.72
CA ASP A 111 -30.95 -50.36 -38.59
C ASP A 111 -32.37 -50.27 -38.03
N VAL A 112 -33.09 -49.20 -38.42
CA VAL A 112 -34.45 -49.31 -38.97
C VAL A 112 -34.79 -48.09 -39.83
N GLU A 113 -35.11 -48.37 -41.10
CA GLU A 113 -35.60 -47.39 -42.09
C GLU A 113 -36.98 -46.83 -41.75
N GLY A 114 -37.21 -45.56 -42.13
CA GLY A 114 -38.55 -45.06 -42.40
C GLY A 114 -38.70 -43.53 -42.45
N ILE A 115 -38.99 -43.04 -43.66
CA ILE A 115 -39.65 -41.77 -44.04
C ILE A 115 -38.70 -40.64 -44.49
N GLN A 116 -38.67 -40.44 -45.82
CA GLN A 116 -38.23 -39.21 -46.46
C GLN A 116 -39.19 -38.07 -46.17
N VAL A 117 -38.65 -36.92 -45.78
CA VAL A 117 -39.25 -35.61 -46.02
C VAL A 117 -38.17 -34.74 -46.68
N SER A 118 -38.57 -34.12 -47.79
CA SER A 118 -37.79 -33.29 -48.70
C SER A 118 -37.06 -32.14 -48.02
N ASP A 119 -35.92 -31.78 -48.59
CA ASP A 119 -35.02 -30.70 -48.20
C ASP A 119 -35.74 -29.35 -48.07
N GLU A 120 -35.93 -28.88 -46.84
CA GLU A 120 -35.99 -27.45 -46.53
C GLU A 120 -34.58 -27.03 -46.11
N GLU A 121 -33.88 -26.34 -47.00
CA GLU A 121 -32.59 -25.73 -46.71
C GLU A 121 -32.80 -24.63 -45.65
N ARG A 122 -32.59 -25.01 -44.38
CA ARG A 122 -32.58 -24.09 -43.25
C ARG A 122 -31.35 -23.20 -43.39
N ILE A 123 -31.57 -22.00 -43.94
CA ILE A 123 -30.59 -20.91 -43.90
C ILE A 123 -30.39 -20.57 -42.41
N GLU A 124 -29.32 -21.10 -41.83
CA GLU A 124 -28.88 -20.75 -40.50
C GLU A 124 -28.27 -19.34 -40.61
N SER A 125 -29.03 -18.33 -40.17
CA SER A 125 -28.51 -16.96 -40.10
C SER A 125 -27.26 -16.98 -39.22
N PRO A 126 -26.10 -16.45 -39.66
CA PRO A 126 -24.90 -16.44 -38.83
C PRO A 126 -25.23 -15.70 -37.53
N THR A 127 -25.07 -16.39 -36.41
CA THR A 127 -25.23 -15.75 -35.11
C THR A 127 -23.98 -14.88 -34.93
N PRO A 128 -24.11 -13.56 -34.74
CA PRO A 128 -22.93 -12.71 -34.56
C PRO A 128 -22.17 -13.16 -33.31
N GLU A 129 -20.90 -13.53 -33.48
CA GLU A 129 -20.02 -13.83 -32.35
C GLU A 129 -19.62 -12.52 -31.67
N ILE A 130 -19.95 -12.36 -30.39
CA ILE A 130 -19.49 -11.24 -29.59
C ILE A 130 -18.08 -11.55 -29.12
N GLN A 131 -17.09 -10.87 -29.69
CA GLN A 131 -15.73 -10.88 -29.13
C GLN A 131 -15.65 -9.82 -28.03
N LEU A 132 -15.40 -10.29 -26.80
CA LEU A 132 -15.19 -9.44 -25.63
C LEU A 132 -13.70 -9.08 -25.57
N ASP A 133 -13.32 -7.94 -26.15
CA ASP A 133 -11.96 -7.43 -26.07
C ASP A 133 -11.84 -6.27 -25.07
N ALA A 134 -10.70 -6.26 -24.36
CA ALA A 134 -10.24 -5.26 -23.39
C ALA A 134 -11.23 -4.91 -22.26
N THR A 135 -10.94 -5.44 -21.08
CA THR A 135 -11.61 -5.11 -19.82
C THR A 135 -10.94 -3.88 -19.19
N GLU A 136 -11.58 -2.72 -19.24
CA GLU A 136 -11.10 -1.55 -18.48
C GLU A 136 -11.63 -1.65 -17.05
N VAL A 137 -10.72 -1.71 -16.07
CA VAL A 137 -11.05 -1.75 -14.65
C VAL A 137 -10.70 -0.40 -14.03
N THR A 138 -11.67 0.25 -13.40
CA THR A 138 -11.48 1.49 -12.64
C THR A 138 -11.83 1.26 -11.18
N TYR A 139 -11.17 2.00 -10.28
CA TYR A 139 -11.44 1.99 -8.85
C TYR A 139 -11.75 3.40 -8.38
N THR A 140 -12.77 3.54 -7.53
CA THR A 140 -13.12 4.80 -6.88
C THR A 140 -13.20 4.60 -5.37
N VAL A 141 -12.60 5.50 -4.58
CA VAL A 141 -12.72 5.47 -3.12
C VAL A 141 -14.16 5.79 -2.73
N VAL A 142 -14.79 4.89 -1.98
CA VAL A 142 -16.15 5.03 -1.43
C VAL A 142 -16.09 5.65 -0.04
N SER A 143 -15.16 5.17 0.79
CA SER A 143 -14.93 5.68 2.14
C SER A 143 -13.48 5.47 2.55
N LYS A 144 -13.07 6.29 3.52
CA LYS A 144 -11.77 6.24 4.16
C LYS A 144 -11.92 6.60 5.62
N THR A 145 -11.26 5.85 6.48
CA THR A 145 -11.27 6.07 7.93
C THR A 145 -9.89 5.84 8.48
N GLU A 146 -9.51 6.66 9.45
CA GLU A 146 -8.25 6.56 10.16
C GLU A 146 -8.43 6.19 11.63
N ASN A 147 -7.49 5.41 12.14
CA ASN A 147 -7.36 5.10 13.55
C ASN A 147 -5.91 5.24 13.99
N LEU A 148 -5.69 5.67 15.23
CA LEU A 148 -4.36 5.85 15.81
C LEU A 148 -4.29 5.15 17.15
N THR A 149 -3.42 4.14 17.25
CA THR A 149 -3.13 3.45 18.50
C THR A 149 -1.79 3.93 19.04
N THR A 150 -1.81 4.67 20.14
CA THR A 150 -0.58 5.10 20.82
C THR A 150 0.07 3.95 21.57
N VAL A 151 1.37 4.06 21.88
CA VAL A 151 2.09 3.06 22.72
C VAL A 151 1.41 2.86 24.08
N ALA A 152 0.82 3.91 24.65
CA ALA A 152 0.08 3.79 25.91
C ALA A 152 -1.20 2.95 25.78
N GLN A 153 -1.76 2.84 24.56
CA GLN A 153 -2.94 2.03 24.26
C GLN A 153 -2.59 0.64 23.75
N ALA A 154 -1.42 0.47 23.11
CA ALA A 154 -0.92 -0.79 22.56
C ALA A 154 -0.43 -1.74 23.66
N THR A 155 -1.36 -2.26 24.48
CA THR A 155 -1.07 -3.30 25.47
C THR A 155 -0.84 -4.65 24.80
N ASP A 156 -0.18 -5.59 25.50
CA ASP A 156 0.01 -6.97 25.00
C ASP A 156 -1.32 -7.71 24.74
N GLU A 157 -2.42 -7.24 25.33
CA GLU A 157 -3.76 -7.76 25.07
C GLU A 157 -4.32 -7.26 23.73
N LEU A 158 -4.00 -6.02 23.34
CA LEU A 158 -4.47 -5.40 22.10
C LEU A 158 -3.56 -5.76 20.92
N ILE A 159 -2.25 -5.68 21.13
CA ILE A 159 -1.21 -5.95 20.12
C ILE A 159 -0.15 -6.83 20.80
N PRO A 160 -0.31 -8.16 20.79
CA PRO A 160 0.66 -9.05 21.41
C PRO A 160 2.01 -8.96 20.70
N ALA A 161 3.09 -8.88 21.47
CA ALA A 161 4.44 -8.90 20.92
C ALA A 161 4.72 -10.24 20.20
N ASP A 162 5.24 -10.17 18.98
CA ASP A 162 5.68 -11.35 18.26
C ASP A 162 6.88 -12.00 18.99
N PRO A 163 6.81 -13.30 19.34
CA PRO A 163 7.86 -13.95 20.14
C PRO A 163 9.20 -14.04 19.41
N THR A 164 9.20 -14.11 18.08
CA THR A 164 10.42 -14.13 17.25
C THR A 164 11.09 -12.77 17.30
N VAL A 165 10.34 -11.69 17.10
CA VAL A 165 10.86 -10.31 17.15
C VAL A 165 11.32 -9.94 18.57
N ALA A 166 10.57 -10.38 19.59
CA ALA A 166 10.96 -10.19 20.98
C ALA A 166 12.29 -10.89 21.31
N ALA A 167 12.47 -12.13 20.84
CA ALA A 167 13.73 -12.86 21.03
C ALA A 167 14.92 -12.18 20.32
N LEU A 168 14.71 -11.66 19.11
CA LEU A 168 15.74 -10.90 18.38
C LEU A 168 16.10 -9.60 19.10
N THR A 169 15.11 -8.85 19.57
CA THR A 169 15.33 -7.62 20.35
C THR A 169 16.12 -7.92 21.61
N ALA A 170 15.73 -8.93 22.39
CA ALA A 170 16.44 -9.33 23.60
C ALA A 170 17.89 -9.75 23.34
N ALA A 171 18.15 -10.47 22.23
CA ALA A 171 19.50 -10.85 21.84
C ALA A 171 20.36 -9.64 21.45
N ILE A 172 19.79 -8.66 20.74
CA ILE A 172 20.48 -7.40 20.41
C ILE A 172 20.74 -6.60 21.68
N GLU A 173 19.75 -6.42 22.54
CA GLU A 173 19.90 -5.71 23.80
C GLU A 173 20.99 -6.33 24.66
N ALA A 174 21.01 -7.66 24.83
CA ALA A 174 22.06 -8.34 25.58
C ALA A 174 23.46 -8.12 25.00
N ARG A 175 23.59 -8.02 23.68
CA ARG A 175 24.86 -7.73 22.99
C ARG A 175 25.29 -6.28 23.16
N GLU A 176 24.36 -5.33 23.03
CA GLU A 176 24.65 -3.89 23.03
C GLU A 176 24.71 -3.29 24.45
N ASP A 177 24.01 -3.87 25.44
CA ASP A 177 23.93 -3.37 26.82
C ASP A 177 25.31 -3.09 27.46
N PRO A 178 26.33 -3.98 27.38
CA PRO A 178 27.65 -3.66 27.93
C PRO A 178 28.34 -2.51 27.19
N ILE A 179 28.08 -2.32 25.90
CA ILE A 179 28.66 -1.23 25.09
C ILE A 179 27.97 0.09 25.45
N LYS A 180 26.63 0.09 25.55
CA LYS A 180 25.82 1.26 25.90
C LYS A 180 26.05 1.76 27.33
N LYS A 181 26.46 0.87 28.24
CA LYS A 181 26.75 1.19 29.65
C LYS A 181 28.22 1.53 29.91
N GLN A 182 29.07 1.51 28.89
CA GLN A 182 30.45 1.95 29.05
C GLN A 182 30.48 3.46 29.36
N VAL A 183 31.02 3.82 30.52
CA VAL A 183 31.20 5.22 30.90
C VAL A 183 32.25 5.86 29.99
N VAL A 184 31.82 6.87 29.23
CA VAL A 184 32.69 7.63 28.31
C VAL A 184 33.24 8.89 29.00
N GLY A 185 32.53 9.42 30.00
CA GLY A 185 32.92 10.60 30.74
C GLY A 185 31.97 10.88 31.89
N ASN A 186 32.13 12.05 32.51
CA ASN A 186 31.24 12.54 33.56
C ASN A 186 31.06 14.05 33.37
N THR A 187 29.86 14.55 33.68
CA THR A 187 29.60 15.99 33.73
C THR A 187 29.05 16.39 35.11
N PRO A 188 29.64 17.41 35.77
CA PRO A 188 29.17 17.87 37.08
C PRO A 188 27.85 18.66 37.00
N VAL A 189 27.40 19.01 35.79
CA VAL A 189 26.21 19.82 35.54
C VAL A 189 25.36 19.21 34.42
N LYS A 190 24.06 19.52 34.42
CA LYS A 190 23.17 19.19 33.29
C LYS A 190 23.67 19.90 32.03
N LEU A 191 23.90 19.16 30.94
CA LEU A 191 24.16 19.71 29.62
C LEU A 191 22.84 19.79 28.84
N GLY A 192 22.30 20.99 28.70
CA GLY A 192 20.99 21.18 28.11
C GLY A 192 20.42 22.57 28.39
N GLY A 193 19.09 22.64 28.29
CA GLY A 193 18.32 23.86 28.45
C GLY A 193 17.95 24.18 29.89
N ALA A 194 17.43 25.40 30.09
CA ALA A 194 16.92 25.83 31.38
C ALA A 194 15.62 25.10 31.76
N THR A 195 14.89 24.58 30.77
CA THR A 195 13.66 23.81 30.94
C THR A 195 13.92 22.34 30.62
N GLU A 196 12.88 21.52 30.73
CA GLU A 196 12.91 20.12 30.25
C GLU A 196 12.56 20.01 28.76
N ASN A 197 12.11 21.11 28.13
CA ASN A 197 11.79 21.16 26.71
C ASN A 197 13.01 21.57 25.88
N ILE A 198 13.86 20.58 25.56
CA ILE A 198 15.08 20.84 24.79
C ILE A 198 14.79 21.44 23.41
N TRP A 199 13.68 21.08 22.77
CA TRP A 199 13.27 21.59 21.45
C TRP A 199 13.15 23.11 21.43
N GLN A 200 12.58 23.65 22.50
CA GLN A 200 12.41 25.08 22.67
C GLN A 200 13.73 25.74 23.08
N ASP A 201 14.45 25.15 24.04
CA ASP A 201 15.63 25.75 24.63
C ASP A 201 16.77 25.93 23.62
N VAL A 202 17.02 24.95 22.74
CA VAL A 202 18.05 25.05 21.69
C VAL A 202 17.80 26.16 20.66
N ARG A 203 16.57 26.67 20.57
CA ARG A 203 16.15 27.70 19.58
C ARG A 203 16.04 29.10 20.18
N LEU A 204 15.91 29.21 21.49
CA LEU A 204 15.63 30.48 22.17
C LEU A 204 16.85 31.06 22.90
N GLY A 205 17.93 30.30 23.03
CA GLY A 205 19.11 30.77 23.72
C GLY A 205 20.33 29.90 23.54
N GLU A 206 21.42 30.38 24.14
CA GLU A 206 22.68 29.65 24.15
C GLU A 206 22.65 28.53 25.20
N LEU A 207 23.10 27.34 24.82
CA LEU A 207 23.19 26.18 25.69
C LEU A 207 24.63 25.78 25.96
N ASN A 208 24.89 25.31 27.19
CA ASN A 208 26.19 24.73 27.54
C ASN A 208 26.51 23.48 26.70
N LEU A 209 25.49 22.67 26.36
CA LEU A 209 25.63 21.52 25.47
C LEU A 209 26.05 21.94 24.05
N GLY A 210 25.44 22.99 23.49
CA GLY A 210 25.80 23.51 22.17
C GLY A 210 27.24 24.03 22.11
N ARG A 211 27.70 24.71 23.18
CA ARG A 211 29.11 25.08 23.33
C ARG A 211 30.03 23.88 23.37
N ALA A 212 29.74 22.89 24.22
CA ALA A 212 30.55 21.69 24.37
C ALA A 212 30.68 20.90 23.05
N LEU A 213 29.59 20.78 22.29
CA LEU A 213 29.60 20.14 20.96
C LEU A 213 30.46 20.91 19.97
N SER A 214 30.24 22.23 19.85
CA SER A 214 30.99 23.07 18.93
C SER A 214 32.49 23.08 19.26
N ASP A 215 32.84 23.15 20.55
CA ASP A 215 34.23 23.06 21.00
C ASP A 215 34.84 21.68 20.72
N SER A 216 34.06 20.60 20.84
CA SER A 216 34.51 19.26 20.47
C SER A 216 34.81 19.14 18.98
N TYR A 217 33.97 19.73 18.11
CA TYR A 217 34.23 19.76 16.68
C TYR A 217 35.51 20.53 16.36
N ARG A 218 35.72 21.69 16.96
CA ARG A 218 36.95 22.48 16.80
C ARG A 218 38.17 21.70 17.29
N PHE A 219 38.06 21.03 18.44
CA PHE A 219 39.14 20.23 19.01
C PHE A 219 39.56 19.07 18.09
N VAL A 220 38.59 18.32 17.56
CA VAL A 220 38.87 17.15 16.71
C VAL A 220 39.33 17.53 15.30
N THR A 221 38.74 18.59 14.73
CA THR A 221 39.00 18.96 13.32
C THR A 221 40.10 20.00 13.15
N GLY A 222 40.43 20.75 14.20
CA GLY A 222 41.30 21.92 14.13
C GLY A 222 40.66 23.17 13.52
N ALA A 223 39.35 23.14 13.22
CA ALA A 223 38.65 24.29 12.63
C ALA A 223 38.61 25.50 13.58
N GLU A 224 38.72 26.71 13.02
CA GLU A 224 38.61 27.94 13.82
C GLU A 224 37.19 28.17 14.32
N ILE A 225 36.20 27.82 13.51
CA ILE A 225 34.78 28.01 13.76
C ILE A 225 34.07 26.67 13.55
N ALA A 226 33.20 26.31 14.49
CA ALA A 226 32.22 25.23 14.34
C ALA A 226 30.82 25.77 14.63
N VAL A 227 29.84 25.20 13.94
CA VAL A 227 28.43 25.58 14.07
C VAL A 227 27.61 24.31 14.20
N GLU A 228 26.75 24.26 15.22
CA GLU A 228 25.76 23.22 15.42
C GLU A 228 24.38 23.87 15.35
N ASN A 229 23.52 23.39 14.44
CA ASN A 229 22.17 23.94 14.33
C ASN A 229 21.26 23.32 15.41
N ALA A 230 20.23 24.07 15.82
CA ALA A 230 19.26 23.64 16.82
C ALA A 230 18.57 22.28 16.53
N GLY A 231 18.53 21.86 15.26
CA GLY A 231 17.92 20.59 14.86
C GLY A 231 18.78 19.36 15.14
N GLY A 232 20.11 19.51 15.24
CA GLY A 232 21.05 18.41 15.49
C GLY A 232 21.18 18.03 16.97
N ILE A 233 20.80 18.92 17.89
CA ILE A 233 20.66 18.62 19.32
C ILE A 233 19.25 18.08 19.59
N ARG A 234 19.15 16.79 19.95
CA ARG A 234 17.86 16.08 20.10
C ARG A 234 17.47 15.77 21.55
N ALA A 235 18.40 15.85 22.49
CA ALA A 235 18.21 15.47 23.90
C ALA A 235 19.13 16.27 24.83
N GLN A 236 18.80 16.26 26.13
CA GLN A 236 19.65 16.81 27.20
C GLN A 236 20.44 15.68 27.86
N ILE A 237 21.56 16.01 28.50
CA ILE A 237 22.38 15.08 29.27
C ILE A 237 22.34 15.52 30.75
N PRO A 238 21.83 14.69 31.68
CA PRO A 238 21.84 15.01 33.09
C PRO A 238 23.27 15.10 33.65
N ALA A 239 23.42 15.68 34.84
CA ALA A 239 24.68 15.60 35.57
C ALA A 239 24.94 14.15 36.00
N GLY A 240 26.19 13.69 35.95
CA GLY A 240 26.56 12.31 36.26
C GLY A 240 27.49 11.68 35.22
N GLU A 241 27.58 10.35 35.31
CA GLU A 241 28.28 9.47 34.37
C GLU A 241 27.48 9.25 33.07
#